data_AF-A0AA35SD07-F1
#
_entry.id   AF-A0AA35SD07-F1
#
_cell.length_a   1.000
_cell.length_b   1.000
_cell.length_c   1.000
_cell.angle_alpha   90.00
_cell.angle_beta   90.00
_cell.angle_gamma   90.00
#
_symmetry.space_group_name_H-M   'P 1'
#
loop_
_entity.id
_entity.type
_entity.pdbx_description
1 polymer ?
#
loop_
_entity_poly.entity_id
_entity_poly.type
_entity_poly.pdbx_seq_one_letter_code
_entity_poly.pdbx_strand_id
1 'polypeptide(L)'
;MMRERKEMMMRERAKDDEKEGEEEEEEEGEGKGEEGEGEEEGEGSQGEPEEVDKVSVEEYLRDPSSENLLGLGGARAELVAGTLGVSLSGEEAGRMYVKIASCYSDSMSPELKSALEETIDAVVGPVCEAGKTALLLNEILVQVGLLKSEDKSFVPVKNIEGPVLALTHIVRQNYFPRNCRDTLISFIQKPHQGLIATRPKVLQVLYAS
;
A
#
# COMPACT_ATOMS: atom_id res chain seq x y z
N MET A 1 -46.49 10.26 -29.96
CA MET A 1 -46.29 9.04 -29.15
C MET A 1 -44.84 8.70 -28.76
N MET A 2 -43.83 8.60 -29.65
CA MET A 2 -42.43 8.38 -29.18
C MET A 2 -41.59 9.66 -28.95
N ARG A 3 -42.03 10.83 -29.42
CA ARG A 3 -41.35 12.12 -29.16
C ARG A 3 -41.78 12.76 -27.82
N GLU A 4 -43.04 12.60 -27.41
CA GLU A 4 -43.55 13.15 -26.14
C GLU A 4 -43.04 12.40 -24.90
N ARG A 5 -42.64 11.13 -25.05
CA ARG A 5 -42.11 10.32 -23.94
C ARG A 5 -40.65 10.63 -23.60
N LYS A 6 -39.94 11.36 -24.48
CA LYS A 6 -38.52 11.71 -24.31
C LYS A 6 -38.34 13.11 -23.68
N GLU A 7 -39.31 14.00 -23.79
CA GLU A 7 -39.31 15.29 -23.08
C GLU A 7 -39.73 15.17 -21.61
N MET A 8 -40.60 14.21 -21.26
CA MET A 8 -41.06 14.02 -19.89
C MET A 8 -39.99 13.42 -18.95
N MET A 9 -39.00 12.70 -19.48
CA MET A 9 -37.89 12.14 -18.69
C MET A 9 -36.71 13.11 -18.47
N MET A 10 -36.69 14.29 -19.11
CA MET A 10 -35.61 15.27 -18.94
C MET A 10 -35.92 16.40 -17.94
N ARG A 11 -37.02 16.32 -17.17
CA ARG A 11 -37.47 17.45 -16.31
C ARG A 11 -37.51 17.20 -14.80
N GLU A 12 -37.18 16.01 -14.27
CA GLU A 12 -37.35 15.75 -12.83
C GLU A 12 -36.14 15.10 -12.13
N ARG A 13 -34.93 15.66 -12.25
CA ARG A 13 -33.93 15.49 -11.18
C ARG A 13 -32.81 16.53 -11.16
N ALA A 14 -33.18 17.80 -11.27
CA ALA A 14 -32.32 18.93 -10.96
C ALA A 14 -32.99 19.79 -9.88
N LYS A 15 -32.20 20.11 -8.84
CA LYS A 15 -32.39 21.11 -7.76
C LYS A 15 -33.00 20.65 -6.43
N ASP A 16 -32.12 20.53 -5.44
CA ASP A 16 -32.13 21.23 -4.11
C ASP A 16 -30.84 20.77 -3.41
N ASP A 17 -29.72 21.49 -3.46
CA ASP A 17 -29.32 22.77 -2.85
C ASP A 17 -29.40 22.84 -1.31
N GLU A 18 -28.19 22.94 -0.75
CA GLU A 18 -27.75 23.68 0.45
C GLU A 18 -28.37 23.42 1.83
N LYS A 19 -27.51 22.97 2.75
CA LYS A 19 -27.18 23.81 3.93
C LYS A 19 -25.85 23.47 4.59
N GLU A 20 -25.05 24.52 4.73
CA GLU A 20 -23.87 24.68 5.59
C GLU A 20 -24.21 24.52 7.08
N GLY A 21 -23.19 24.26 7.89
CA GLY A 21 -23.22 24.34 9.34
C GLY A 21 -21.90 23.86 9.96
N GLU A 22 -20.95 24.79 10.08
CA GLU A 22 -19.78 24.73 10.97
C GLU A 22 -20.24 24.53 12.43
N GLU A 23 -19.43 23.85 13.24
CA GLU A 23 -19.16 24.27 14.62
C GLU A 23 -17.93 23.50 15.16
N GLU A 24 -16.89 24.28 15.45
CA GLU A 24 -15.71 23.92 16.24
C GLU A 24 -16.12 23.78 17.71
N GLU A 25 -15.62 22.78 18.42
CA GLU A 25 -15.39 22.91 19.87
C GLU A 25 -14.04 22.31 20.24
N GLU A 26 -13.15 23.20 20.67
CA GLU A 26 -11.93 22.94 21.42
C GLU A 26 -12.31 22.51 22.84
N GLU A 27 -11.77 21.39 23.35
CA GLU A 27 -11.69 21.17 24.79
C GLU A 27 -10.26 21.44 25.27
N GLU A 28 -10.12 22.58 25.95
CA GLU A 28 -8.99 22.88 26.84
C GLU A 28 -9.04 21.99 28.08
N GLY A 29 -8.04 21.13 28.23
CA GLY A 29 -7.76 20.42 29.48
C GLY A 29 -6.71 21.18 30.31
N GLU A 30 -7.16 22.00 31.26
CA GLU A 30 -6.32 22.54 32.33
C GLU A 30 -5.82 21.43 33.25
N GLY A 31 -4.50 21.35 33.45
CA GLY A 31 -3.87 20.53 34.49
C GLY A 31 -2.63 21.24 35.05
N LYS A 32 -2.80 21.97 36.15
CA LYS A 32 -1.74 22.65 36.93
C LYS A 32 -1.06 21.69 37.91
N GLY A 33 0.26 21.90 38.08
CA GLY A 33 1.04 21.67 39.31
C GLY A 33 1.44 20.20 39.56
N GLU A 34 2.62 19.85 40.06
CA GLU A 34 3.68 20.58 40.76
C GLU A 34 5.03 19.87 40.54
N GLU A 35 6.09 20.66 40.61
CA GLU A 35 7.49 20.24 40.68
C GLU A 35 7.76 19.49 41.99
N GLY A 36 8.51 18.39 41.92
CA GLY A 36 9.03 17.67 43.08
C GLY A 36 10.37 17.05 42.72
N GLU A 37 11.44 17.77 43.08
CA GLU A 37 12.82 17.29 43.04
C GLU A 37 13.00 16.07 43.96
N GLY A 38 13.77 15.09 43.49
CA GLY A 38 14.19 13.93 44.26
C GLY A 38 15.25 13.15 43.49
N GLU A 39 16.50 13.55 43.65
CA GLU A 39 17.66 12.73 43.32
C GLU A 39 17.67 11.52 44.27
N GLU A 40 17.75 10.29 43.74
CA GLU A 40 18.47 9.19 44.39
C GLU A 40 18.94 8.18 43.34
N GLU A 41 20.24 7.87 43.41
CA GLU A 41 20.95 6.90 42.58
C GLU A 41 20.45 5.48 42.84
N GLY A 42 20.20 4.74 41.77
CA GLY A 42 19.87 3.31 41.85
C GLY A 42 20.13 2.63 40.52
N GLU A 43 21.26 1.92 40.42
CA GLU A 43 21.56 0.99 39.34
C GLU A 43 20.42 -0.05 39.23
N GLY A 44 19.58 0.12 38.21
CA GLY A 44 18.56 -0.83 37.81
C GLY A 44 18.50 -0.85 36.31
N SER A 45 19.02 -1.93 35.71
CA SER A 45 18.88 -2.22 34.29
C SER A 45 17.39 -2.30 33.95
N GLN A 46 16.84 -1.16 33.51
CA GLN A 46 15.46 -1.07 33.06
C GLN A 46 15.47 -1.48 31.59
N GLY A 47 15.28 -2.78 31.37
CA GLY A 47 14.96 -3.29 30.04
C GLY A 47 13.79 -2.50 29.49
N GLU A 48 13.97 -1.94 28.30
CA GLU A 48 12.87 -1.42 27.49
C GLU A 48 11.76 -2.47 27.47
N PRO A 49 10.48 -2.08 27.62
CA PRO A 49 9.40 -3.05 27.47
C PRO A 49 9.50 -3.64 26.06
N GLU A 50 9.79 -4.93 25.95
CA GLU A 50 9.70 -5.64 24.68
C GLU A 50 8.31 -5.36 24.11
N GLU A 51 8.25 -4.64 22.98
CA GLU A 51 7.00 -4.43 22.27
C GLU A 51 6.51 -5.80 21.80
N VAL A 52 5.59 -6.38 22.57
CA VAL A 52 4.92 -7.62 22.20
C VAL A 52 4.13 -7.39 20.93
N ASP A 53 4.42 -8.18 19.90
CA ASP A 53 3.71 -8.15 18.63
C ASP A 53 2.20 -8.35 18.87
N LYS A 54 1.39 -7.39 18.44
CA LYS A 54 -0.05 -7.34 18.70
C LYS A 54 -0.85 -8.09 17.63
N VAL A 55 -0.25 -8.33 16.47
CA VAL A 55 -0.90 -8.89 15.28
C VAL A 55 -0.06 -10.04 14.75
N SER A 56 -0.70 -11.10 14.26
CA SER A 56 -0.01 -12.20 13.57
C SER A 56 0.16 -11.92 12.07
N VAL A 57 1.14 -12.55 11.42
CA VAL A 57 1.34 -12.39 9.96
C VAL A 57 0.13 -12.88 9.19
N GLU A 58 -0.50 -13.98 9.63
CA GLU A 58 -1.71 -14.53 9.01
C GLU A 58 -2.93 -13.61 9.15
N GLU A 59 -2.99 -12.82 10.22
CA GLU A 59 -4.02 -11.80 10.42
C GLU A 59 -3.77 -10.60 9.52
N TYR A 60 -2.55 -10.07 9.51
CA TYR A 60 -2.16 -8.98 8.61
C TYR A 60 -2.40 -9.32 7.14
N LEU A 61 -1.98 -10.50 6.67
CA LEU A 61 -2.17 -10.91 5.28
C LEU A 61 -3.64 -11.18 4.92
N ARG A 62 -4.52 -11.34 5.91
CA ARG A 62 -5.96 -11.50 5.70
C ARG A 62 -6.66 -10.13 5.65
N ASP A 63 -6.19 -9.19 6.45
CA ASP A 63 -6.70 -7.82 6.52
C ASP A 63 -5.55 -6.81 6.51
N PRO A 64 -4.98 -6.50 5.31
CA PRO A 64 -3.84 -5.60 5.22
C PRO A 64 -4.25 -4.16 5.55
N SER A 65 -3.69 -3.64 6.63
CA SER A 65 -3.86 -2.25 7.06
C SER A 65 -2.55 -1.71 7.63
N SER A 66 -2.41 -0.38 7.67
CA SER A 66 -1.25 0.28 8.26
C SER A 66 -1.11 -0.05 9.75
N GLU A 67 -2.23 -0.12 10.47
CA GLU A 67 -2.27 -0.49 11.89
C GLU A 67 -1.78 -1.93 12.09
N ASN A 68 -2.28 -2.86 11.28
CA ASN A 68 -1.89 -4.27 11.37
C ASN A 68 -0.42 -4.49 10.99
N LEU A 69 0.11 -3.74 10.03
CA LEU A 69 1.55 -3.77 9.69
C LEU A 69 2.41 -3.28 10.86
N LEU A 70 2.01 -2.19 11.51
CA LEU A 70 2.72 -1.69 12.69
C LEU A 70 2.60 -2.66 13.88
N GLY A 71 1.46 -3.34 14.00
CA GLY A 71 1.21 -4.38 14.99
C GLY A 71 2.10 -5.63 14.88
N LEU A 72 2.79 -5.84 13.75
CA LEU A 72 3.81 -6.89 13.56
C LEU A 72 5.18 -6.53 14.19
N GLY A 73 5.33 -5.34 14.77
CA GLY A 73 6.54 -4.92 15.47
C GLY A 73 7.76 -4.75 14.55
N GLY A 74 8.94 -4.62 15.17
CA GLY A 74 10.20 -4.31 14.47
C GLY A 74 10.63 -5.39 13.45
N ALA A 75 10.23 -6.64 13.67
CA ALA A 75 10.59 -7.77 12.81
C ALA A 75 9.65 -7.98 11.61
N ARG A 76 8.69 -7.08 11.38
CA ARG A 76 7.64 -7.19 10.33
C ARG A 76 8.16 -7.63 8.96
N ALA A 77 9.28 -7.09 8.50
CA ALA A 77 9.83 -7.39 7.18
C ALA A 77 10.27 -8.86 7.07
N GLU A 78 10.96 -9.36 8.10
CA GLU A 78 11.41 -10.75 8.18
C GLU A 78 10.25 -11.73 8.36
N LEU A 79 9.30 -11.37 9.22
CA LEU A 79 8.10 -12.17 9.48
C LEU A 79 7.24 -12.36 8.23
N VAL A 80 7.01 -11.28 7.48
CA VAL A 80 6.24 -11.31 6.24
C VAL A 80 7.00 -12.04 5.14
N ALA A 81 8.29 -11.75 4.95
CA ALA A 81 9.11 -12.43 3.95
C ALA A 81 9.26 -13.94 4.23
N GLY A 82 9.30 -14.34 5.51
CA GLY A 82 9.37 -15.73 5.94
C GLY A 82 8.23 -16.61 5.43
N THR A 83 7.08 -16.02 5.07
CA THR A 83 5.92 -16.76 4.53
C THR A 83 6.13 -17.30 3.11
N LEU A 84 7.06 -16.74 2.32
CA LEU A 84 7.38 -17.23 0.97
C LEU A 84 8.11 -18.58 0.96
N GLY A 85 8.61 -19.00 2.13
CA GLY A 85 9.44 -20.18 2.28
C GLY A 85 10.70 -20.14 1.41
N VAL A 86 11.35 -21.30 1.26
CA VAL A 86 12.62 -21.43 0.54
C VAL A 86 12.48 -21.32 -0.99
N SER A 87 11.26 -21.42 -1.51
CA SER A 87 11.04 -21.50 -2.95
C SER A 87 11.14 -20.14 -3.63
N LEU A 88 10.97 -19.03 -2.91
CA LEU A 88 10.92 -17.66 -3.46
C LEU A 88 10.01 -17.60 -4.70
N SER A 89 8.76 -18.03 -4.56
CA SER A 89 7.80 -18.03 -5.67
C SER A 89 7.50 -16.59 -6.09
N GLY A 90 7.74 -16.26 -7.36
CA GLY A 90 7.45 -14.94 -7.90
C GLY A 90 5.98 -14.58 -7.82
N GLU A 91 5.09 -15.56 -8.01
CA GLU A 91 3.64 -15.38 -7.95
C GLU A 91 3.17 -15.13 -6.51
N GLU A 92 3.69 -15.87 -5.53
CA GLU A 92 3.33 -15.62 -4.13
C GLU A 92 3.82 -14.26 -3.65
N ALA A 93 5.04 -13.89 -4.05
CA ALA A 93 5.60 -12.58 -3.75
C ALA A 93 4.84 -11.45 -4.45
N GLY A 94 4.36 -11.66 -5.68
CA GLY A 94 3.50 -10.69 -6.37
C GLY A 94 2.17 -10.47 -5.66
N ARG A 95 1.52 -11.53 -5.16
CA ARG A 95 0.30 -11.41 -4.33
C ARG A 95 0.56 -10.68 -3.03
N MET A 96 1.65 -11.03 -2.36
CA MET A 96 2.02 -10.42 -1.09
C MET A 96 2.39 -8.94 -1.26
N TYR A 97 3.13 -8.60 -2.31
CA TYR A 97 3.41 -7.22 -2.69
C TYR A 97 2.13 -6.39 -2.79
N VAL A 98 1.10 -6.89 -3.48
CA VAL A 98 -0.16 -6.14 -3.64
C VAL A 98 -0.88 -5.94 -2.32
N LYS A 99 -0.82 -6.92 -1.40
CA LYS A 99 -1.37 -6.79 -0.04
C LYS A 99 -0.61 -5.76 0.78
N ILE A 100 0.72 -5.77 0.74
CA ILE A 100 1.53 -4.79 1.49
C ILE A 100 1.30 -3.38 0.93
N ALA A 101 1.39 -3.26 -0.40
CA ALA A 101 1.28 -1.99 -1.10
C ALA A 101 -0.14 -1.43 -1.13
N SER A 102 -1.19 -2.16 -0.71
CA SER A 102 -2.54 -1.62 -0.62
C SER A 102 -2.66 -0.47 0.38
N CYS A 103 -1.74 -0.41 1.36
CA CYS A 103 -1.66 0.67 2.35
C CYS A 103 -0.83 1.87 1.85
N TYR A 104 -0.16 1.75 0.69
CA TYR A 104 0.75 2.76 0.17
C TYR A 104 0.00 4.01 -0.31
N SER A 105 0.48 5.19 0.09
CA SER A 105 -0.09 6.50 -0.25
C SER A 105 0.99 7.56 -0.19
N ASP A 106 0.81 8.66 -0.91
CA ASP A 106 1.70 9.82 -0.81
C ASP A 106 1.50 10.64 0.48
N SER A 107 0.36 10.46 1.16
CA SER A 107 0.00 11.21 2.36
C SER A 107 0.34 10.50 3.68
N MET A 108 1.02 9.36 3.63
CA MET A 108 1.38 8.62 4.83
C MET A 108 2.59 9.22 5.55
N SER A 109 2.75 8.90 6.83
CA SER A 109 3.93 9.35 7.59
C SER A 109 5.22 8.73 7.01
N PRO A 110 6.36 9.42 7.09
CA PRO A 110 7.65 8.90 6.64
C PRO A 110 8.02 7.56 7.29
N GLU A 111 7.68 7.38 8.56
CA GLU A 111 7.99 6.19 9.34
C GLU A 111 7.21 4.97 8.82
N LEU A 112 5.90 5.14 8.61
CA LEU A 112 5.06 4.10 8.02
C LEU A 112 5.49 3.79 6.58
N LYS A 113 5.89 4.81 5.82
CA LYS A 113 6.40 4.64 4.46
C LYS A 113 7.68 3.80 4.45
N SER A 114 8.64 4.11 5.32
CA SER A 114 9.87 3.33 5.48
C SER A 114 9.56 1.88 5.84
N ALA A 115 8.68 1.66 6.83
CA ALA A 115 8.28 0.32 7.24
C ALA A 115 7.65 -0.49 6.10
N LEU A 116 6.80 0.14 5.27
CA LEU A 116 6.22 -0.49 4.08
C LEU A 116 7.27 -0.80 3.02
N GLU A 117 8.16 0.15 2.72
CA GLU A 117 9.21 0.02 1.72
C GLU A 117 10.22 -1.08 2.10
N GLU A 118 10.63 -1.14 3.37
CA GLU A 118 11.46 -2.22 3.92
C GLU A 118 10.77 -3.59 3.81
N THR A 119 9.47 -3.66 4.14
CA THR A 119 8.70 -4.90 4.03
C THR A 119 8.55 -5.34 2.57
N ILE A 120 8.33 -4.39 1.66
CA ILE A 120 8.30 -4.65 0.21
C ILE A 120 9.66 -5.17 -0.27
N ASP A 121 10.76 -4.55 0.14
CA ASP A 121 12.10 -4.93 -0.28
C ASP A 121 12.49 -6.32 0.21
N ALA A 122 12.13 -6.68 1.45
CA ALA A 122 12.34 -8.02 2.00
C ALA A 122 11.61 -9.12 1.20
N VAL A 123 10.47 -8.77 0.59
CA VAL A 123 9.66 -9.69 -0.23
C VAL A 123 10.13 -9.74 -1.69
N VAL A 124 10.39 -8.57 -2.29
CA VAL A 124 10.63 -8.42 -3.73
C VAL A 124 12.10 -8.61 -4.09
N GLY A 125 13.02 -8.16 -3.24
CA GLY A 125 14.47 -8.20 -3.46
C GLY A 125 14.98 -9.62 -3.75
N PRO A 126 14.78 -10.58 -2.83
CA PRO A 126 15.25 -11.95 -3.02
C PRO A 126 14.68 -12.63 -4.29
N VAL A 127 13.42 -12.33 -4.64
CA VAL A 127 12.76 -12.86 -5.84
C VAL A 127 13.38 -12.28 -7.12
N CYS A 128 13.72 -11.00 -7.12
CA CYS A 128 14.40 -10.36 -8.23
C CYS A 128 15.82 -10.90 -8.41
N GLU A 129 16.56 -11.03 -7.31
CA GLU A 129 17.92 -11.59 -7.31
C GLU A 129 17.94 -13.05 -7.76
N ALA A 130 16.90 -13.82 -7.44
CA ALA A 130 16.70 -15.17 -7.95
C ALA A 130 16.30 -15.23 -9.44
N GLY A 131 16.20 -14.09 -10.13
CA GLY A 131 15.86 -14.02 -11.55
C GLY A 131 14.38 -14.24 -11.86
N LYS A 132 13.49 -14.13 -10.86
CA LYS A 132 12.05 -14.41 -10.99
C LYS A 132 11.18 -13.15 -11.13
N THR A 133 11.80 -11.99 -11.41
CA THR A 133 11.09 -10.71 -11.58
C THR A 133 9.96 -10.78 -12.60
N ALA A 134 10.13 -11.53 -13.70
CA ALA A 134 9.07 -11.64 -14.72
C ALA A 134 7.79 -12.30 -14.17
N LEU A 135 7.93 -13.34 -13.33
CA LEU A 135 6.79 -14.01 -12.69
C LEU A 135 6.13 -13.07 -11.67
N LEU A 136 6.94 -12.38 -10.88
CA LEU A 136 6.48 -11.38 -9.92
C LEU A 136 5.68 -10.24 -10.60
N LEU A 137 6.22 -9.67 -11.67
CA LEU A 137 5.54 -8.58 -12.38
C LEU A 137 4.27 -9.06 -13.08
N ASN A 138 4.28 -10.25 -13.69
CA ASN A 138 3.07 -10.82 -14.29
C ASN A 138 1.96 -10.96 -13.24
N GLU A 139 2.27 -11.50 -12.07
CA GLU A 139 1.29 -11.61 -10.99
C GLU A 139 0.80 -10.23 -10.54
N ILE A 140 1.68 -9.26 -10.30
CA ILE A 140 1.29 -7.89 -9.92
C ILE A 140 0.33 -7.29 -10.96
N LEU A 141 0.66 -7.42 -12.25
CA LEU A 141 -0.17 -6.90 -13.34
C LEU A 141 -1.53 -7.60 -13.43
N VAL A 142 -1.60 -8.90 -13.12
CA VAL A 142 -2.87 -9.63 -13.01
C VAL A 142 -3.68 -9.12 -11.82
N GLN A 143 -3.05 -9.02 -10.64
CA GLN A 143 -3.68 -8.59 -9.40
C GLN A 143 -4.29 -7.19 -9.51
N VAL A 144 -3.63 -6.27 -10.20
CA VAL A 144 -4.11 -4.89 -10.43
C VAL A 144 -4.92 -4.71 -11.72
N GLY A 145 -5.22 -5.81 -12.44
CA GLY A 145 -6.14 -5.80 -13.59
C GLY A 145 -5.56 -5.21 -14.89
N LEU A 146 -4.24 -5.04 -14.97
CA LEU A 146 -3.54 -4.57 -16.18
C LEU A 146 -3.16 -5.72 -17.13
N LEU A 147 -3.16 -6.94 -16.62
CA LEU A 147 -3.00 -8.18 -17.37
C LEU A 147 -4.16 -9.12 -17.05
N LYS A 148 -4.61 -9.91 -18.04
CA LYS A 148 -5.70 -10.87 -17.82
C LYS A 148 -5.17 -12.10 -17.09
N SER A 149 -5.94 -12.57 -16.12
CA SER A 149 -5.75 -13.90 -15.54
C SER A 149 -6.25 -14.99 -16.50
N GLU A 150 -5.61 -16.16 -16.45
CA GLU A 150 -6.14 -17.38 -17.06
C GLU A 150 -7.34 -17.95 -16.29
N ASP A 151 -7.37 -17.71 -14.97
CA ASP A 151 -8.50 -18.05 -14.13
C ASP A 151 -9.63 -17.04 -14.33
N LYS A 152 -10.74 -17.52 -14.89
CA LYS A 152 -11.93 -16.71 -15.17
C LYS A 152 -12.67 -16.29 -13.90
N SER A 153 -12.41 -16.93 -12.77
CA SER A 153 -12.99 -16.58 -11.46
C SER A 153 -12.18 -15.50 -10.74
N PHE A 154 -10.96 -15.22 -11.20
CA PHE A 154 -10.10 -14.21 -10.60
C PHE A 154 -10.70 -12.80 -10.74
N VAL A 155 -10.71 -12.07 -9.62
CA VAL A 155 -11.18 -10.68 -9.55
C VAL A 155 -9.99 -9.81 -9.11
N PRO A 156 -9.55 -8.85 -9.95
CA PRO A 156 -8.52 -7.89 -9.56
C PRO A 156 -8.91 -7.06 -8.34
N VAL A 157 -7.90 -6.52 -7.65
CA VAL A 157 -8.13 -5.59 -6.55
C VAL A 157 -8.82 -4.31 -7.06
N LYS A 158 -9.76 -3.79 -6.27
CA LYS A 158 -10.55 -2.60 -6.67
C LYS A 158 -9.74 -1.31 -6.63
N ASN A 159 -8.96 -1.13 -5.56
CA ASN A 159 -8.07 0.02 -5.43
C ASN A 159 -6.65 -0.41 -5.81
N ILE A 160 -6.14 0.15 -6.90
CA ILE A 160 -4.80 -0.13 -7.41
C ILE A 160 -3.81 1.01 -7.15
N GLU A 161 -4.26 2.11 -6.54
CA GLU A 161 -3.44 3.32 -6.36
C GLU A 161 -2.17 3.02 -5.58
N GLY A 162 -2.30 2.44 -4.38
CA GLY A 162 -1.16 2.06 -3.55
C GLY A 162 -0.22 1.07 -4.24
N PRO A 163 -0.71 -0.09 -4.73
CA PRO A 163 0.11 -1.05 -5.47
C PRO A 163 0.86 -0.45 -6.66
N VAL A 164 0.24 0.47 -7.39
CA VAL A 164 0.86 1.12 -8.54
C VAL A 164 1.86 2.20 -8.11
N LEU A 165 1.59 2.97 -7.06
CA LEU A 165 2.52 3.96 -6.52
C LEU A 165 3.77 3.31 -5.92
N ALA A 166 3.61 2.20 -5.21
CA ALA A 166 4.71 1.44 -4.64
C ALA A 166 5.67 0.89 -5.71
N LEU A 167 5.26 0.79 -6.98
CA LEU A 167 6.18 0.44 -8.08
C LEU A 167 7.30 1.47 -8.21
N THR A 168 7.04 2.74 -7.86
CA THR A 168 8.05 3.80 -7.92
C THR A 168 9.20 3.60 -6.92
N HIS A 169 8.96 2.83 -5.86
CA HIS A 169 10.01 2.40 -4.92
C HIS A 169 10.86 1.30 -5.55
N ILE A 170 10.24 0.16 -5.89
CA ILE A 170 10.98 -1.04 -6.29
C ILE A 170 11.82 -0.82 -7.56
N VAL A 171 11.35 -0.01 -8.53
CA VAL A 171 12.07 0.19 -9.80
C VAL A 171 13.36 1.01 -9.66
N ARG A 172 13.51 1.72 -8.53
CA ARG A 172 14.71 2.47 -8.17
C ARG A 172 15.73 1.61 -7.40
N GLN A 173 15.31 0.46 -6.90
CA GLN A 173 16.18 -0.40 -6.12
C GLN A 173 17.20 -1.11 -7.00
N ASN A 174 18.39 -1.35 -6.45
CA ASN A 174 19.49 -1.98 -7.17
C ASN A 174 19.20 -3.43 -7.56
N TYR A 175 18.34 -4.12 -6.82
CA TYR A 175 17.92 -5.49 -7.14
C TYR A 175 17.01 -5.55 -8.38
N PHE A 176 16.39 -4.43 -8.80
CA PHE A 176 15.37 -4.45 -9.83
C PHE A 176 15.99 -4.48 -11.24
N PRO A 177 15.72 -5.51 -12.06
CA PRO A 177 16.28 -5.61 -13.41
C PRO A 177 15.81 -4.49 -14.33
N ARG A 178 16.76 -3.73 -14.90
CA ARG A 178 16.46 -2.60 -15.79
C ARG A 178 15.66 -2.99 -17.02
N ASN A 179 15.87 -4.20 -17.55
CA ASN A 179 15.16 -4.74 -18.71
C ASN A 179 13.66 -5.00 -18.46
N CYS A 180 13.22 -5.03 -17.19
CA CYS A 180 11.80 -5.18 -16.86
C CYS A 180 11.01 -3.87 -16.91
N ARG A 181 11.69 -2.71 -17.04
CA ARG A 181 11.05 -1.39 -17.02
C ARG A 181 10.20 -1.13 -18.26
N ASP A 182 10.70 -1.49 -19.44
CA ASP A 182 9.96 -1.31 -20.70
C ASP A 182 8.64 -2.09 -20.71
N THR A 183 8.64 -3.27 -20.08
CA THR A 183 7.42 -4.06 -19.86
C THR A 183 6.44 -3.29 -18.98
N LEU A 184 6.87 -2.77 -17.83
CA LEU A 184 6.01 -1.97 -16.95
C LEU A 184 5.46 -0.73 -17.65
N ILE A 185 6.30 0.02 -18.37
CA ILE A 185 5.90 1.19 -19.15
C ILE A 185 4.77 0.82 -20.13
N SER A 186 4.95 -0.27 -20.87
CA SER A 186 3.98 -0.74 -21.86
C SER A 186 2.60 -1.06 -21.26
N PHE A 187 2.54 -1.47 -19.99
CA PHE A 187 1.26 -1.72 -19.29
C PHE A 187 0.70 -0.46 -18.64
N ILE A 188 1.53 0.37 -18.00
CA ILE A 188 1.08 1.60 -17.32
C ILE A 188 0.57 2.67 -18.30
N GLN A 189 1.09 2.69 -19.54
CA GLN A 189 0.61 3.59 -20.60
C GLN A 189 -0.80 3.24 -21.10
N LYS A 190 -1.28 2.02 -20.89
CA LYS A 190 -2.60 1.61 -21.40
C LYS A 190 -3.71 2.39 -20.69
N PRO A 191 -4.82 2.70 -21.39
CA PRO A 191 -6.00 3.27 -20.75
C PRO A 191 -6.54 2.31 -19.69
N HIS A 192 -6.56 2.78 -18.44
CA HIS A 192 -7.14 2.10 -17.29
C HIS A 192 -7.58 3.16 -16.28
N GLN A 193 -8.81 3.04 -15.76
CA GLN A 193 -9.39 4.05 -14.87
C GLN A 193 -8.60 4.20 -13.57
N GLY A 194 -8.20 3.08 -12.96
CA GLY A 194 -7.39 3.09 -11.72
C GLY A 194 -5.97 3.65 -11.87
N LEU A 195 -5.52 3.93 -13.11
CA LEU A 195 -4.20 4.52 -13.36
C LEU A 195 -4.25 6.03 -13.59
N ILE A 196 -5.43 6.67 -13.70
CA ILE A 196 -5.51 8.08 -14.13
C ILE A 196 -4.71 9.00 -13.21
N ALA A 197 -4.84 8.84 -11.90
CA ALA A 197 -4.15 9.67 -10.91
C ALA A 197 -2.64 9.36 -10.81
N THR A 198 -2.27 8.08 -10.84
CA THR A 198 -0.89 7.64 -10.55
C THR A 198 0.02 7.58 -11.77
N ARG A 199 -0.55 7.41 -12.97
CA ARG A 199 0.20 7.20 -14.23
C ARG A 199 1.29 8.25 -14.49
N PRO A 200 1.04 9.57 -14.37
CA PRO A 200 2.07 10.56 -14.69
C PRO A 200 3.33 10.37 -13.84
N LYS A 201 3.14 10.19 -12.53
CA LYS A 201 4.22 9.98 -11.57
C LYS A 201 4.95 8.66 -11.83
N VAL A 202 4.22 7.57 -11.98
CA VAL A 202 4.84 6.24 -12.20
C VAL A 202 5.65 6.21 -13.49
N LEU A 203 5.12 6.77 -14.58
CA LEU A 203 5.86 6.85 -15.85
C LEU A 203 7.10 7.74 -15.73
N GLN A 204 7.00 8.89 -15.07
CA GLN A 204 8.16 9.76 -14.83
C GLN A 204 9.29 9.00 -14.12
N VAL A 205 8.97 8.22 -13.09
CA VAL A 205 9.96 7.41 -12.37
C VAL A 205 10.53 6.31 -13.25
N LEU A 206 9.69 5.59 -14.00
CA LEU A 206 10.14 4.50 -14.88
C LEU A 206 11.10 4.98 -15.96
N TYR A 207 10.90 6.19 -16.51
CA TYR A 207 11.81 6.77 -17.50
C TYR A 207 13.10 7.33 -16.91
N ALA A 208 13.10 7.72 -15.64
CA ALA A 208 14.25 8.34 -14.98
C ALA A 208 15.14 7.32 -14.25
N SER A 209 14.61 6.14 -13.94
CA SER A 209 15.32 5.11 -13.17
C SER A 209 16.31 4.34 -14.03
#